data_AF-A0A935WIR7-F1
#
_entry.id   AF-A0A935WIR7-F1
#
_cell.length_a   1.000
_cell.length_b   1.000
_cell.length_c   1.000
_cell.angle_alpha   90.00
_cell.angle_beta   90.00
_cell.angle_gamma   90.00
#
_symmetry.space_group_name_H-M   'P 1'
#
loop_
_entity.id
_entity.type
_entity.pdbx_description
1 polymer ?
#
loop_
_entity_poly.entity_id
_entity_poly.type
_entity_poly.pdbx_seq_one_letter_code
_entity_poly.pdbx_strand_id
1 'polypeptide(L)'
;MIRQVDPLISFPATDVARAVRFYTEVLGCEVVLAVPDAFYVFKLPEGEQVLGVHAHDGPLPPVEQQRHLDLAAGGRHRAGAGAVPGPRSPPAR
;
A
#
# COMPACT_ATOMS: atom_id res chain seq x y z
N MET A 1 -2.04 26.54 -6.60
CA MET A 1 -2.10 25.42 -7.56
C MET A 1 -2.18 24.14 -6.74
N ILE A 2 -3.37 23.57 -6.56
CA ILE A 2 -3.54 22.34 -5.78
C ILE A 2 -3.21 21.18 -6.71
N ARG A 3 -2.09 20.50 -6.47
CA ARG A 3 -1.79 19.25 -7.18
C ARG A 3 -2.82 18.22 -6.72
N GLN A 4 -3.52 17.62 -7.67
CA GLN A 4 -4.41 16.49 -7.43
C GLN A 4 -3.57 15.36 -6.85
N VAL A 5 -3.63 15.20 -5.53
CA VAL A 5 -3.02 14.06 -4.85
C VAL A 5 -3.93 12.88 -5.17
N ASP A 6 -3.37 11.79 -5.67
CA ASP A 6 -4.08 10.51 -5.79
C ASP A 6 -4.80 10.22 -4.46
N PRO A 7 -6.01 9.62 -4.46
CA PRO A 7 -6.80 9.49 -3.25
C PRO A 7 -5.97 8.81 -2.17
N LEU A 8 -5.78 9.50 -1.05
CA LEU A 8 -5.06 8.99 0.11
C LEU A 8 -5.64 7.62 0.48
N ILE A 9 -4.87 6.56 0.28
CA ILE A 9 -5.25 5.23 0.73
C ILE A 9 -4.98 5.20 2.22
N SER A 10 -6.03 5.01 3.02
CA SER A 10 -5.90 4.98 4.47
C SER A 10 -6.17 3.59 5.02
N PHE A 11 -5.25 3.10 5.87
CA PHE A 11 -5.36 1.81 6.56
C PHE A 11 -5.57 1.99 8.06
N PRO A 12 -6.52 1.26 8.67
CA PRO A 12 -6.63 1.18 10.12
C PRO A 12 -5.49 0.32 10.69
N ALA A 13 -4.96 0.70 11.85
CA ALA A 13 -3.98 -0.06 12.61
C ALA A 13 -4.37 -0.16 14.08
N THR A 14 -4.34 -1.38 14.63
CA THR A 14 -4.57 -1.65 16.06
C THR A 14 -3.36 -1.31 16.93
N ASP A 15 -2.16 -1.30 16.35
CA ASP A 15 -0.92 -0.82 16.96
C ASP A 15 -0.23 0.14 16.00
N VAL A 16 -0.51 1.43 16.17
CA VAL A 16 0.02 2.50 15.30
C VAL A 16 1.55 2.57 15.39
N ALA A 17 2.13 2.41 16.58
CA ALA A 17 3.58 2.47 16.75
C ALA A 17 4.29 1.35 15.99
N ARG A 18 3.73 0.14 16.01
CA ARG A 18 4.24 -0.98 15.20
C ARG A 18 4.04 -0.75 13.71
N ALA A 19 2.89 -0.21 13.30
CA ALA A 19 2.64 0.12 11.89
C ALA A 19 3.64 1.16 11.37
N VAL A 20 3.91 2.22 12.13
CA VAL A 20 4.91 3.24 11.80
C VAL A 20 6.27 2.60 11.54
N ARG A 21 6.77 1.77 12.48
CA ARG A 21 8.04 1.05 12.30
C ARG A 21 8.06 0.19 11.04
N PHE A 22 6.96 -0.52 10.76
CA PHE A 22 6.86 -1.33 9.55
C PHE A 22 6.99 -0.47 8.28
N TYR A 23 6.23 0.62 8.18
CA TYR A 23 6.29 1.47 6.98
C TYR A 23 7.65 2.16 6.83
N THR A 24 8.29 2.61 7.91
CA THR A 24 9.58 3.31 7.81
C THR A 24 10.78 2.37 7.68
N GLU A 25 10.85 1.31 8.48
CA GLU A 25 12.04 0.46 8.59
C GLU A 25 12.02 -0.70 7.59
N VAL A 26 10.84 -1.26 7.30
CA VAL A 26 10.71 -2.42 6.39
C VAL A 26 10.43 -1.96 4.96
N LEU A 27 9.49 -1.04 4.79
CA LEU A 27 9.09 -0.55 3.46
C LEU A 27 9.88 0.68 3.01
N GLY A 28 10.67 1.30 3.89
CA GLY A 28 11.49 2.48 3.56
C GLY A 28 10.68 3.75 3.28
N CYS A 29 9.41 3.79 3.69
CA CYS A 29 8.56 4.95 3.51
C CYS A 29 9.02 6.13 4.39
N GLU A 30 8.78 7.35 3.92
CA GLU A 30 9.09 8.57 4.65
C GLU A 30 7.82 9.11 5.32
N VAL A 31 7.90 9.51 6.59
CA VAL A 31 6.79 10.21 7.28
C VAL A 31 6.73 11.65 6.77
N VAL A 32 5.62 12.02 6.14
CA VAL A 32 5.39 13.40 5.65
C VAL A 32 4.44 14.20 6.54
N LEU A 33 3.61 13.52 7.33
CA LEU A 33 2.76 14.13 8.35
C LEU A 33 2.59 13.16 9.52
N ALA A 34 2.69 13.67 10.74
CA ALA A 34 2.43 12.93 11.96
C ALA A 34 1.50 13.74 12.85
N VAL A 35 0.35 13.15 13.17
CA VAL A 35 -0.50 13.56 14.28
C VAL A 35 -0.48 12.40 15.27
N PRO A 36 0.38 12.46 16.31
CA PRO A 36 0.51 11.42 17.30
C PRO A 36 -0.86 11.00 17.85
N ASP A 37 -1.03 9.70 18.08
CA ASP A 37 -2.26 9.08 18.58
C ASP A 37 -3.50 9.18 17.67
N ALA A 38 -3.39 9.83 16.50
CA ALA A 38 -4.50 9.97 15.55
C ALA A 38 -4.18 9.34 14.20
N PHE A 39 -3.20 9.89 13.47
CA PHE A 39 -2.87 9.41 12.14
C PHE A 39 -1.47 9.82 11.66
N TYR A 40 -0.91 9.01 10.78
CA TYR A 40 0.35 9.24 10.07
C TYR A 40 0.11 9.22 8.57
N VAL A 41 0.83 10.06 7.83
CA VAL A 41 0.89 10.00 6.37
C VAL A 41 2.32 9.72 5.95
N PHE A 42 2.47 8.73 5.08
CA PHE A 42 3.75 8.29 4.55
C PHE A 42 3.83 8.57 3.04
N LYS A 43 5.00 8.97 2.56
CA LYS A 43 5.34 8.92 1.13
C LYS A 43 6.01 7.58 0.83
N LEU A 44 5.55 6.91 -0.23
CA LEU A 44 6.17 5.66 -0.67
C LEU A 44 7.54 5.90 -1.34
N PRO A 45 8.49 4.97 -1.25
CA PRO A 45 9.84 5.15 -1.79
C PRO A 45 9.87 5.40 -3.31
N GLU A 46 8.94 4.80 -4.06
CA GLU A 46 8.94 4.80 -5.52
C GLU A 46 7.72 5.52 -6.13
N GLY A 47 7.35 6.69 -5.60
CA GLY A 47 6.30 7.48 -6.24
C GLY A 47 5.87 8.74 -5.50
N GLU A 48 4.85 9.39 -6.06
CA GLU A 48 4.16 10.54 -5.44
C GLU A 48 2.95 10.10 -4.59
N GLN A 49 2.71 8.79 -4.48
CA GLN A 49 1.62 8.25 -3.69
C GLN A 49 1.86 8.40 -2.19
N VAL A 50 0.76 8.62 -1.47
CA VAL A 50 0.74 8.78 -0.03
C VAL A 50 -0.16 7.74 0.62
N LEU A 51 0.29 7.24 1.76
CA LEU A 51 -0.39 6.23 2.56
C LEU A 51 -0.77 6.85 3.91
N GLY A 52 -2.05 6.77 4.27
CA GLY A 52 -2.55 7.12 5.59
C GLY A 52 -2.61 5.90 6.51
N VAL A 53 -2.21 6.05 7.77
CA VAL A 53 -2.43 5.06 8.82
C VAL A 53 -3.08 5.74 10.00
N HIS A 54 -4.17 5.18 10.53
CA HIS A 54 -4.87 5.73 11.70
C HIS A 54 -5.16 4.65 12.73
N ALA A 55 -5.31 5.07 13.99
CA ALA A 55 -5.68 4.18 15.08
C ALA A 55 -7.09 3.60 14.86
N HIS A 56 -7.25 2.31 15.13
CA HIS A 56 -8.54 1.63 15.10
C HIS A 56 -8.68 0.68 16.29
N ASP A 57 -9.67 0.97 17.13
CA ASP A 57 -9.95 0.22 18.37
C ASP A 57 -11.07 -0.84 18.22
N GLY A 58 -11.47 -1.13 16.98
CA GLY A 58 -12.53 -2.09 16.69
C GLY A 58 -12.02 -3.47 16.28
N PRO A 59 -12.92 -4.46 16.17
CA PRO A 59 -12.57 -5.74 15.57
C PRO A 59 -12.07 -5.52 14.14
N LEU A 60 -11.01 -6.25 13.77
CA LEU A 60 -10.59 -6.30 12.38
C LEU A 60 -11.61 -7.12 11.58
N PRO A 61 -11.98 -6.67 10.38
CA PRO A 61 -12.82 -7.48 9.51
C PRO A 61 -12.10 -8.80 9.16
N PRO A 62 -12.84 -9.88 8.85
CA PRO A 62 -12.26 -11.11 8.35
C PRO A 62 -11.30 -10.86 7.18
N VAL A 63 -10.25 -11.67 7.05
CA VAL A 63 -9.15 -11.44 6.09
C VAL A 63 -9.67 -11.31 4.66
N GLU A 64 -10.65 -12.10 4.28
CA GLU A 64 -11.32 -12.07 2.98
C GLU A 64 -12.06 -10.75 2.67
N GLN A 65 -12.30 -9.90 3.66
CA GLN A 65 -12.91 -8.58 3.54
C GLN A 65 -11.90 -7.44 3.70
N GLN A 66 -10.64 -7.75 3.99
CA GLN A 66 -9.59 -6.76 4.15
C GLN A 66 -9.14 -6.22 2.79
N ARG A 67 -8.83 -4.92 2.74
CA ARG A 67 -8.24 -4.31 1.55
C ARG A 67 -6.75 -4.59 1.54
N HIS A 68 -6.21 -4.95 0.39
CA HIS A 68 -4.79 -5.17 0.19
C HIS A 68 -4.22 -4.07 -0.70
N LEU A 69 -3.02 -3.59 -0.34
CA LEU A 69 -2.22 -2.73 -1.19
C LEU A 69 -1.08 -3.55 -1.78
N ASP A 70 -1.12 -3.76 -3.09
CA ASP A 70 -0.03 -4.40 -3.81
C ASP A 70 1.00 -3.34 -4.20
N LEU A 71 2.18 -3.42 -3.59
CA LEU A 71 3.32 -2.56 -3.92
C LEU A 71 4.15 -3.25 -4.98
N ALA A 72 4.20 -2.67 -6.18
CA ALA A 72 5.15 -3.09 -7.19
C ALA A 72 6.54 -2.62 -6.77
N ALA A 73 7.45 -3.56 -6.48
CA ALA A 73 8.86 -3.25 -6.31
C ALA A 73 9.49 -2.97 -7.69
N GLY A 74 9.81 -1.72 -7.98
CA GLY A 74 10.35 -1.28 -9.25
C GLY A 74 11.80 -1.71 -9.47
N GLY A 75 12.00 -2.88 -10.06
CA GLY A 75 13.16 -3.08 -10.93
C GLY A 75 13.00 -2.21 -12.18
N ARG A 76 13.97 -1.33 -12.47
CA ARG A 76 14.00 -0.41 -13.64
C ARG A 76 13.19 -0.93 -14.82
N HIS A 77 12.09 -0.25 -15.15
CA HIS A 77 11.30 -0.52 -16.35
C HIS A 77 12.18 -0.43 -17.60
N ARG A 78 12.60 -1.57 -18.16
CA ARG A 78 12.81 -1.66 -19.61
C ARG A 78 11.44 -1.96 -20.21
N ALA A 79 10.89 -1.01 -20.95
CA ALA A 79 9.73 -1.24 -21.79
C ALA A 79 10.05 -2.38 -22.77
N GLY A 80 9.41 -3.53 -22.57
CA GLY A 80 9.50 -4.69 -23.44
C GLY A 80 8.14 -5.37 -23.42
N ALA A 81 7.43 -5.27 -24.53
CA ALA A 81 6.14 -5.87 -24.76
C ALA A 81 6.14 -7.38 -24.46
N GLY A 82 5.10 -7.84 -23.77
CA GLY A 82 4.88 -9.27 -23.53
C GLY A 82 3.42 -9.49 -23.14
N ALA A 83 2.57 -9.74 -24.14
CA ALA A 83 1.20 -10.17 -23.95
C ALA A 83 1.15 -11.40 -23.03
N VAL A 84 0.28 -11.35 -22.02
CA VAL A 84 -0.03 -12.51 -21.17
C VAL A 84 -0.76 -13.54 -22.04
N PRO A 85 -0.23 -14.76 -22.24
CA PRO A 85 -0.98 -15.81 -22.88
C PRO A 85 -2.06 -16.35 -21.91
N GLY A 86 -3.31 -16.35 -22.36
CA GLY A 86 -4.44 -16.90 -21.61
C GLY A 86 -4.31 -18.40 -21.33
N PRO A 87 -5.07 -18.92 -20.36
CA PRO A 87 -4.98 -20.32 -19.92
C PRO A 87 -5.38 -21.28 -21.05
N ARG A 88 -4.51 -22.24 -21.36
CA ARG A 88 -4.81 -23.35 -22.27
C ARG A 88 -5.62 -24.41 -21.50
N SER A 89 -6.82 -24.71 -21.96
CA SER A 89 -7.60 -25.86 -21.49
C SER A 89 -6.89 -27.18 -21.84
N PRO A 90 -6.95 -28.20 -20.97
CA PRO A 90 -6.36 -29.52 -21.24
C PRO A 90 -7.19 -30.31 -22.27
N PRO A 91 -6.58 -31.23 -23.04
CA PRO A 91 -7.28 -32.03 -24.03
C PRO A 91 -8.21 -33.06 -23.38
N ALA A 92 -9.41 -33.18 -23.95
CA ALA A 92 -10.35 -34.26 -23.63
C ALA A 92 -9.78 -35.61 -24.12
N ARG A 93 -9.99 -36.66 -23.32
CA ARG A 93 -9.67 -38.06 -23.65
C ARG A 93 -10.69 -38.64 -24.62
#